data_AF-A0A2G5TBC2-F1
#
_entry.id   AF-A0A2G5TBC2-F1
#
_cell.length_a   1.000
_cell.length_b   1.000
_cell.length_c   1.000
_cell.angle_alpha   90.00
_cell.angle_beta   90.00
_cell.angle_gamma   90.00
#
_symmetry.space_group_name_H-M   'P 1'
#
loop_
_entity.id
_entity.type
_entity.pdbx_description
1 polymer ?
#
loop_
_entity_poly.entity_id
_entity_poly.type
_entity_poly.pdbx_seq_one_letter_code
_entity_poly.pdbx_strand_id
1 'polypeptide(L)'
;MVVAIIIVFENRLLIMIGSNKYWRWFRRPWLVVHFIVATVFFLPTYLMIPDQESAKALFTQLAPCIPVYVDADLVFVAVIETRFLLRLAGALFLSAFLEIWTFAYLTDRMLGKQINRTMSVRTVELHRKFQRAFIVQLLIPILILMIPVAYVGVSCFTFYHNQAINNIAIIILSSHGFFSTIVMICIHAPYREFTILVFSVAVRFGQAENSSSVGPLRSHIVT
;
A
#
# COMPACT_ATOMS: atom_id res chain seq x y z
N MET A 1 -3.77 -2.93 0.01
CA MET A 1 -2.46 -2.99 -0.68
C MET A 1 -1.82 -4.38 -0.62
N VAL A 2 -1.58 -4.94 0.57
CA VAL A 2 -0.85 -6.22 0.76
C VAL A 2 -1.46 -7.39 -0.04
N VAL A 3 -2.78 -7.59 0.03
CA VAL A 3 -3.48 -8.65 -0.73
C VAL A 3 -3.25 -8.52 -2.24
N ALA A 4 -3.25 -7.31 -2.78
CA ALA A 4 -2.99 -7.08 -4.21
C ALA A 4 -1.54 -7.45 -4.59
N ILE A 5 -0.57 -7.15 -3.74
CA ILE A 5 0.84 -7.53 -3.95
C ILE A 5 0.98 -9.05 -3.97
N ILE A 6 0.41 -9.72 -2.97
CA ILE A 6 0.39 -11.19 -2.87
C ILE A 6 -0.21 -11.80 -4.16
N ILE A 7 -1.35 -11.28 -4.62
CA ILE A 7 -2.00 -11.71 -5.87
C ILE A 7 -1.09 -11.53 -7.08
N VAL A 8 -0.34 -10.42 -7.19
CA VAL A 8 0.57 -10.20 -8.32
C VAL A 8 1.71 -11.21 -8.32
N PHE A 9 2.33 -11.48 -7.16
CA PHE A 9 3.40 -12.47 -7.05
C PHE A 9 2.89 -13.88 -7.33
N GLU A 10 1.71 -14.23 -6.81
CA GLU A 10 1.08 -15.53 -7.08
C GLU A 10 0.68 -15.68 -8.55
N ASN A 11 0.09 -14.65 -9.18
CA ASN A 11 -0.27 -14.67 -10.61
C ASN A 11 0.94 -14.97 -11.50
N ARG A 12 2.11 -14.41 -11.18
CA ARG A 12 3.34 -14.69 -11.92
C ARG A 12 3.78 -16.13 -11.77
N LEU A 13 3.73 -16.64 -10.54
CA LEU A 13 4.04 -18.04 -10.30
C LEU A 13 3.08 -18.95 -11.08
N LEU A 14 1.79 -18.61 -11.14
CA LEU A 14 0.78 -19.35 -11.89
C LEU A 14 1.11 -19.43 -13.39
N ILE A 15 1.56 -18.32 -14.00
CA ILE A 15 2.00 -18.31 -15.41
C ILE A 15 3.16 -19.30 -15.62
N MET A 16 4.09 -19.39 -14.66
CA MET A 16 5.25 -20.30 -14.76
C MET A 16 4.91 -21.77 -14.48
N ILE A 17 3.96 -22.02 -13.57
CA ILE A 17 3.49 -23.37 -13.21
C ILE A 17 2.51 -23.91 -14.29
N GLY A 18 1.90 -23.04 -15.08
CA GLY A 18 1.09 -23.42 -16.24
C GLY A 18 -0.19 -24.18 -15.87
N SER A 19 -0.20 -25.49 -16.14
CA SER A 19 -1.39 -26.37 -16.14
C SER A 19 -1.67 -27.09 -14.83
N ASN A 20 -0.99 -26.77 -13.73
CA ASN A 20 -1.23 -27.43 -12.44
C ASN A 20 -2.66 -27.21 -11.95
N LYS A 21 -3.52 -28.24 -12.13
CA LYS A 21 -4.93 -28.21 -11.77
C LYS A 21 -5.15 -28.05 -10.26
N TYR A 22 -4.28 -28.64 -9.44
CA TYR A 22 -4.37 -28.56 -7.98
C TYR A 22 -4.17 -27.14 -7.48
N TRP A 23 -3.14 -26.44 -7.97
CA TRP A 23 -2.89 -25.05 -7.58
C TRP A 23 -4.04 -24.12 -7.98
N ARG A 24 -4.56 -24.28 -9.21
CA ARG A 24 -5.70 -23.48 -9.69
C ARG A 24 -6.97 -23.67 -8.87
N TRP A 25 -7.20 -24.89 -8.38
CA TRP A 25 -8.31 -25.19 -7.49
C TRP A 25 -8.09 -24.58 -6.09
N PHE A 26 -6.91 -24.79 -5.49
CA PHE A 26 -6.55 -24.26 -4.17
C PHE A 26 -6.52 -22.73 -4.10
N ARG A 27 -6.12 -22.07 -5.20
CA ARG A 27 -6.00 -20.62 -5.30
C ARG A 27 -7.29 -19.88 -4.94
N ARG A 28 -8.45 -20.36 -5.40
CA ARG A 28 -9.73 -19.66 -5.21
C ARG A 28 -10.11 -19.50 -3.74
N PRO A 29 -10.20 -20.58 -2.92
CA PRO A 29 -10.47 -20.43 -1.50
C PRO A 29 -9.35 -19.65 -0.78
N TRP A 30 -8.08 -19.83 -1.16
CA TRP A 30 -6.96 -19.08 -0.57
C TRP A 30 -7.08 -17.56 -0.79
N LEU A 31 -7.52 -17.12 -1.97
CA LEU A 31 -7.81 -15.70 -2.25
C LEU A 31 -9.00 -15.19 -1.44
N VAL A 32 -10.08 -15.98 -1.36
CA VAL A 32 -11.27 -15.61 -0.57
C VAL A 32 -10.88 -15.39 0.90
N VAL A 33 -10.07 -16.29 1.47
CA VAL A 33 -9.57 -16.14 2.85
C VAL A 33 -8.78 -14.84 3.01
N HIS A 34 -7.89 -14.50 2.07
CA HIS A 34 -7.13 -13.25 2.12
C HIS A 34 -8.02 -12.01 2.15
N PHE A 35 -9.07 -11.98 1.32
CA PHE A 35 -10.02 -10.87 1.33
C PHE A 35 -10.85 -10.82 2.61
N ILE A 36 -11.32 -11.97 3.11
CA ILE A 36 -12.06 -12.04 4.39
C ILE A 36 -11.20 -11.52 5.53
N VAL A 37 -9.94 -11.99 5.65
CA VAL A 37 -9.02 -11.55 6.70
C VAL A 37 -8.79 -10.04 6.60
N ALA A 38 -8.56 -9.50 5.40
CA ALA A 38 -8.35 -8.07 5.21
C ALA A 38 -9.57 -7.22 5.59
N THR A 39 -10.79 -7.72 5.34
CA THR A 39 -12.04 -7.02 5.69
C THR A 39 -12.36 -7.13 7.19
N VAL A 40 -12.16 -8.30 7.78
CA VAL A 40 -12.54 -8.58 9.18
C VAL A 40 -11.46 -8.12 10.17
N PHE A 41 -10.24 -7.80 9.72
CA PHE A 41 -9.12 -7.43 10.59
C PHE A 41 -9.45 -6.35 11.64
N PHE A 42 -10.19 -5.31 11.27
CA PHE A 42 -10.56 -4.23 12.18
C PHE A 42 -11.86 -4.51 12.97
N LEU A 43 -12.60 -5.56 12.65
CA LEU A 43 -13.88 -5.86 13.29
C LEU A 43 -13.76 -6.04 14.81
N PRO A 44 -12.75 -6.75 15.37
CA PRO A 44 -12.59 -6.86 16.82
C PRO A 44 -12.46 -5.49 17.51
N THR A 45 -11.81 -4.53 16.87
CA THR A 45 -11.65 -3.16 17.40
C THR A 45 -13.01 -2.47 17.58
N TYR A 46 -13.95 -2.68 16.65
CA TYR A 46 -15.30 -2.11 16.76
C TYR A 46 -16.19 -2.86 17.75
N LEU A 47 -16.02 -4.19 17.86
CA LEU A 47 -16.80 -5.01 18.78
C LEU A 47 -16.34 -4.89 20.24
N MET A 48 -15.10 -4.44 20.46
CA MET A 48 -14.48 -4.28 21.77
C MET A 48 -14.26 -2.81 22.15
N ILE A 49 -15.06 -1.89 21.60
CA ILE A 49 -15.05 -0.49 22.04
C ILE A 49 -15.41 -0.45 23.54
N PRO A 50 -14.56 0.13 24.40
CA PRO A 50 -14.84 0.20 25.82
C PRO A 50 -15.96 1.20 26.13
N ASP A 51 -16.58 1.01 27.29
CA ASP A 51 -17.47 2.02 27.86
C ASP A 51 -16.71 3.36 28.01
N GLN A 52 -17.31 4.45 27.53
CA GLN A 52 -16.59 5.71 27.37
C GLN A 52 -16.36 6.44 28.70
N GLU A 53 -17.23 6.27 29.69
CA GLU A 53 -17.07 6.89 31.01
C GLU A 53 -15.85 6.30 31.72
N SER A 54 -15.80 4.97 31.81
CA SER A 54 -14.66 4.24 32.39
C SER A 54 -13.36 4.43 31.60
N ALA A 55 -13.42 4.44 30.27
CA ALA A 55 -12.26 4.63 29.41
C ALA A 55 -11.65 6.03 29.56
N LYS A 56 -12.48 7.08 29.61
CA LYS A 56 -12.03 8.46 29.82
C LYS A 56 -11.45 8.64 31.22
N ALA A 57 -12.06 8.06 32.25
CA ALA A 57 -11.53 8.11 33.61
C ALA A 57 -10.11 7.50 33.67
N LEU A 58 -9.91 6.36 33.02
CA LEU A 58 -8.58 5.74 32.90
C LEU A 58 -7.61 6.60 32.08
N PHE A 59 -8.08 7.20 30.99
CA PHE A 59 -7.26 8.09 30.16
C PHE A 59 -6.75 9.30 30.96
N THR A 60 -7.59 9.95 31.76
CA THR A 60 -7.19 11.08 32.62
C THR A 60 -6.18 10.65 33.68
N GLN A 61 -6.25 9.41 34.18
CA GLN A 61 -5.24 8.87 35.11
C GLN A 61 -3.90 8.61 34.42
N LEU A 62 -3.91 8.10 33.19
CA LEU A 62 -2.70 7.80 32.41
C LEU A 62 -2.03 9.07 31.86
N ALA A 63 -2.82 10.07 31.49
CA ALA A 63 -2.39 11.33 30.92
C ALA A 63 -2.94 12.52 31.74
N PRO A 64 -2.36 12.80 32.93
CA PRO A 64 -2.87 13.84 33.83
C PRO A 64 -2.74 15.26 33.24
N CYS A 65 -1.82 15.46 32.30
CA CYS A 65 -1.54 16.76 31.70
C CYS A 65 -2.20 16.85 30.32
N ILE A 66 -3.52 17.05 30.28
CA ILE A 66 -4.27 17.27 29.04
C ILE A 66 -4.09 18.74 28.61
N PRO A 67 -3.66 19.03 27.37
CA PRO A 67 -3.53 20.39 26.89
C PRO A 67 -4.87 21.13 26.83
N VAL A 68 -4.88 22.43 27.12
CA VAL A 68 -6.10 23.28 27.20
C VAL A 68 -6.89 23.32 25.88
N TYR A 69 -6.24 23.07 24.75
CA TYR A 69 -6.90 23.02 23.43
C TYR A 69 -7.63 21.71 23.15
N VAL A 70 -7.52 20.69 24.02
CA VAL A 70 -8.19 19.40 23.88
C VAL A 70 -9.40 19.37 24.81
N ASP A 71 -10.58 19.26 24.24
CA ASP A 71 -11.81 19.00 24.99
C ASP A 71 -11.91 17.50 25.31
N ALA A 72 -11.68 17.16 26.58
CA ALA A 72 -11.71 15.77 27.06
C ALA A 72 -13.09 15.11 26.88
N ASP A 73 -14.18 15.89 26.87
CA ASP A 73 -15.53 15.37 26.68
C ASP A 73 -15.77 14.92 25.23
N LEU A 74 -15.05 15.50 24.27
CA LEU A 74 -15.11 15.14 22.86
C LEU A 74 -14.13 14.01 22.47
N VAL A 75 -13.21 13.62 23.35
CA VAL A 75 -12.27 12.53 23.08
C VAL A 75 -13.00 11.19 23.08
N PHE A 76 -12.87 10.44 21.99
CA PHE A 76 -13.38 9.07 21.87
C PHE A 76 -12.25 8.06 22.05
N VAL A 77 -12.38 7.17 23.03
CA VAL A 77 -11.38 6.11 23.28
C VAL A 77 -11.81 4.85 22.55
N ALA A 78 -11.17 4.58 21.42
CA ALA A 78 -11.48 3.40 20.60
C ALA A 78 -10.89 2.10 21.17
N VAL A 79 -9.69 2.17 21.75
CA VAL A 79 -8.95 1.01 22.25
C VAL A 79 -8.12 1.41 23.46
N ILE A 80 -8.20 0.62 24.53
CA ILE A 80 -7.30 0.71 25.69
C ILE A 80 -6.16 -0.30 25.56
N GLU A 81 -6.48 -1.53 25.16
CA GLU A 81 -5.51 -2.63 25.04
C GLU A 81 -5.04 -2.80 23.58
N THR A 82 -3.87 -2.25 23.28
CA THR A 82 -3.29 -2.26 21.93
C THR A 82 -2.41 -3.48 21.64
N ARG A 83 -2.00 -4.26 22.65
CA ARG A 83 -1.00 -5.33 22.52
C ARG A 83 -1.51 -6.47 21.64
N PHE A 84 -2.77 -6.86 21.80
CA PHE A 84 -3.38 -7.91 20.98
C PHE A 84 -3.42 -7.49 19.50
N LEU A 85 -3.90 -6.27 19.23
CA LEU A 85 -4.00 -5.74 17.87
C LEU A 85 -2.62 -5.60 17.21
N LEU A 86 -1.63 -5.09 17.93
CA LEU A 86 -0.25 -4.95 17.45
C LEU A 86 0.39 -6.30 17.13
N ARG A 87 0.20 -7.31 18.00
CA ARG A 87 0.70 -8.68 17.75
C ARG A 87 0.04 -9.31 16.53
N LEU A 88 -1.29 -9.18 16.41
CA LEU A 88 -2.04 -9.69 15.26
C LEU A 88 -1.60 -9.01 13.96
N ALA A 89 -1.48 -7.68 13.96
CA ALA A 89 -0.98 -6.92 12.83
C ALA A 89 0.43 -7.38 12.41
N GLY A 90 1.34 -7.49 13.39
CA GLY A 90 2.71 -7.96 13.16
C GLY A 90 2.76 -9.38 12.58
N ALA A 91 1.95 -10.29 13.10
CA ALA A 91 1.84 -11.66 12.59
C ALA A 91 1.34 -11.69 11.13
N LEU A 92 0.31 -10.89 10.80
CA LEU A 92 -0.19 -10.78 9.43
C LEU A 92 0.85 -10.18 8.48
N PHE A 93 1.55 -9.11 8.87
CA PHE A 93 2.62 -8.54 8.06
C PHE A 93 3.76 -9.54 7.84
N LEU A 94 4.17 -10.27 8.87
CA LEU A 94 5.19 -11.31 8.75
C LEU A 94 4.74 -12.43 7.82
N SER A 95 3.50 -12.91 7.95
CA SER A 95 2.95 -13.95 7.07
C SER A 95 2.93 -13.49 5.60
N ALA A 96 2.47 -12.28 5.33
CA ALA A 96 2.46 -11.70 3.99
C ALA A 96 3.87 -11.55 3.41
N PHE A 97 4.83 -11.11 4.24
CA PHE A 97 6.24 -11.03 3.84
C PHE A 97 6.74 -12.41 3.41
N LEU A 98 6.56 -13.44 4.24
CA LEU A 98 6.97 -14.81 3.94
C LEU A 98 6.31 -15.36 2.67
N GLU A 99 5.02 -15.11 2.44
CA GLU A 99 4.32 -15.50 1.22
C GLU A 99 4.91 -14.83 -0.03
N ILE A 100 5.12 -13.52 0.01
CA ILE A 100 5.70 -12.76 -1.12
C ILE A 100 7.09 -13.31 -1.46
N TRP A 101 7.96 -13.54 -0.48
CA TRP A 101 9.30 -14.07 -0.72
C TRP A 101 9.27 -15.52 -1.21
N THR A 102 8.34 -16.33 -0.71
CA THR A 102 8.16 -17.71 -1.17
C THR A 102 7.73 -17.73 -2.65
N PHE A 103 6.76 -16.91 -3.04
CA PHE A 103 6.35 -16.81 -4.45
C PHE A 103 7.44 -16.24 -5.34
N ALA A 104 8.17 -15.21 -4.88
CA ALA A 104 9.32 -14.66 -5.60
C ALA A 104 10.41 -15.71 -5.84
N TYR A 105 10.77 -16.46 -4.80
CA TYR A 105 11.77 -17.52 -4.86
C TYR A 105 11.33 -18.66 -5.80
N LEU A 106 10.10 -19.16 -5.64
CA LEU A 106 9.55 -20.21 -6.47
C LEU A 106 9.48 -19.79 -7.94
N THR A 107 9.10 -18.53 -8.20
CA THR A 107 9.03 -17.98 -9.56
C THR A 107 10.41 -17.98 -10.21
N ASP A 108 11.45 -17.50 -9.53
CA ASP A 108 12.81 -17.49 -10.10
C ASP A 108 13.34 -18.92 -10.34
N ARG A 109 13.07 -19.84 -9.41
CA ARG A 109 13.43 -21.26 -9.58
C ARG A 109 12.74 -21.90 -10.78
N MET A 110 11.45 -21.62 -10.98
CA MET A 110 10.70 -22.14 -12.14
C MET A 110 11.18 -21.50 -13.44
N LEU A 111 11.45 -20.20 -13.43
CA LEU A 111 11.96 -19.47 -14.57
C LEU A 111 13.33 -20.01 -15.02
N GLY A 112 14.20 -20.35 -14.07
CA GLY A 112 15.47 -21.04 -14.35
C GLY A 112 15.31 -22.43 -14.96
N LYS A 113 14.20 -23.14 -14.71
CA LYS A 113 13.92 -24.42 -15.40
C LYS A 113 13.36 -24.23 -16.81
N GLN A 114 12.60 -23.17 -17.03
CA GLN A 114 11.94 -22.86 -18.31
C GLN A 114 12.95 -22.49 -19.42
N ILE A 115 14.12 -21.94 -19.06
CA ILE A 115 15.20 -21.63 -20.01
C ILE A 115 15.70 -22.86 -20.79
N ASN A 116 15.65 -24.03 -20.15
CA ASN A 116 16.12 -25.31 -20.73
C ASN A 116 14.99 -26.10 -21.41
N ARG A 117 13.77 -25.56 -21.46
CA ARG A 117 12.60 -26.27 -21.98
C ARG A 117 11.93 -25.53 -23.12
N THR A 118 11.39 -24.35 -22.83
CA THR A 118 10.34 -23.75 -23.66
C THR A 118 10.49 -22.25 -23.84
N MET A 119 11.28 -21.57 -23.01
CA MET A 119 11.45 -20.11 -23.08
C MET A 119 12.86 -19.72 -23.55
N SER A 120 12.92 -18.68 -24.39
CA SER A 120 14.20 -18.08 -24.80
C SER A 120 14.90 -17.40 -23.63
N VAL A 121 16.23 -17.31 -23.69
CA VAL A 121 17.06 -16.59 -22.70
C VAL A 121 16.59 -15.14 -22.51
N ARG A 122 16.24 -14.47 -23.61
CA ARG A 122 15.75 -13.08 -23.61
C ARG A 122 14.43 -12.93 -22.87
N THR A 123 13.49 -13.88 -23.05
CA THR A 123 12.20 -13.88 -22.34
C THR A 123 12.38 -14.09 -20.84
N VAL A 124 13.30 -14.99 -20.45
CA VAL A 124 13.64 -15.23 -19.05
C VAL A 124 14.25 -13.97 -18.41
N GLU A 125 15.17 -13.32 -19.10
CA GLU A 125 15.79 -12.08 -18.61
C GLU A 125 14.76 -10.97 -18.41
N LEU A 126 13.79 -10.83 -19.32
CA LEU A 126 12.70 -9.87 -19.19
C LEU A 126 11.87 -10.12 -17.93
N HIS A 127 11.51 -11.38 -17.64
CA HIS A 127 10.76 -11.74 -16.43
C HIS A 127 11.55 -11.45 -15.16
N ARG A 128 12.87 -11.75 -15.13
CA ARG A 128 13.74 -11.42 -13.99
C ARG A 128 13.85 -9.91 -13.77
N LYS A 129 14.06 -9.13 -14.83
CA LYS A 129 14.08 -7.66 -14.76
C LYS A 129 12.76 -7.12 -14.20
N PHE A 130 11.63 -7.63 -14.67
CA PHE A 130 10.31 -7.24 -14.19
C PHE A 130 10.05 -7.62 -12.73
N GLN A 131 10.51 -8.79 -12.27
CA GLN A 131 10.44 -9.20 -10.86
C GLN A 131 11.33 -8.33 -9.97
N ARG A 132 12.55 -8.04 -10.39
CA ARG A 132 13.46 -7.14 -9.67
C ARG A 132 12.85 -5.75 -9.52
N ALA A 133 12.28 -5.19 -10.59
CA ALA A 133 11.60 -3.90 -10.55
C ALA A 133 10.45 -3.89 -9.53
N PHE A 134 9.63 -4.95 -9.49
CA PHE A 134 8.54 -5.08 -8.52
C PHE A 134 9.02 -5.21 -7.07
N ILE A 135 10.10 -5.97 -6.83
CA ILE A 135 10.69 -6.07 -5.49
C ILE A 135 11.19 -4.69 -5.05
N VAL A 136 11.86 -3.94 -5.93
CA VAL A 136 12.30 -2.57 -5.63
C VAL A 136 11.10 -1.64 -5.37
N GLN A 137 10.06 -1.71 -6.20
CA GLN A 137 8.81 -0.96 -6.00
C GLN A 137 8.17 -1.27 -4.63
N LEU A 138 8.24 -2.52 -4.18
CA LEU A 138 7.69 -2.95 -2.89
C LEU A 138 8.54 -2.45 -1.71
N LEU A 139 9.87 -2.51 -1.82
CA LEU A 139 10.77 -2.13 -0.73
C LEU A 139 10.70 -0.64 -0.41
N ILE A 140 10.53 0.24 -1.41
CA ILE A 140 10.54 1.69 -1.20
C ILE A 140 9.42 2.14 -0.23
N PRO A 141 8.12 1.82 -0.46
CA PRO A 141 7.06 2.16 0.48
C PRO A 141 7.20 1.46 1.84
N ILE A 142 7.71 0.23 1.87
CA ILE A 142 7.94 -0.48 3.14
C ILE A 142 8.96 0.29 3.98
N LEU A 143 10.08 0.70 3.41
CA LEU A 143 11.11 1.46 4.14
C LEU A 143 10.55 2.78 4.70
N ILE A 144 9.72 3.48 3.93
CA ILE A 144 9.03 4.70 4.37
C ILE A 144 8.09 4.40 5.56
N LEU A 145 7.38 3.27 5.52
CA LEU A 145 6.42 2.86 6.55
C LEU A 145 7.07 2.24 7.80
N MET A 146 8.30 1.74 7.72
CA MET A 146 8.99 1.15 8.88
C MET A 146 9.15 2.15 10.02
N ILE A 147 9.45 3.42 9.70
CA ILE A 147 9.66 4.47 10.70
C ILE A 147 8.39 4.74 11.53
N PRO A 148 7.24 5.11 10.93
CA PRO A 148 6.02 5.38 11.70
C PRO A 148 5.49 4.13 12.42
N VAL A 149 5.61 2.94 11.82
CA VAL A 149 5.16 1.69 12.47
C VAL A 149 6.02 1.35 13.68
N ALA A 150 7.36 1.48 13.57
CA ALA A 150 8.25 1.26 14.70
C ALA A 150 7.98 2.26 15.84
N TYR A 151 7.78 3.54 15.49
CA TYR A 151 7.42 4.56 16.48
C TYR A 151 6.11 4.23 17.19
N VAL A 152 5.04 3.90 16.46
CA VAL A 152 3.74 3.53 17.06
C VAL A 152 3.89 2.28 17.95
N GLY A 153 4.61 1.27 17.49
CA GLY A 153 4.85 0.05 18.28
C GLY A 153 5.58 0.32 19.59
N VAL A 154 6.66 1.12 19.56
CA VAL A 154 7.41 1.52 20.77
C VAL A 154 6.56 2.40 21.68
N SER A 155 5.88 3.40 21.12
CA SER A 155 4.98 4.32 21.84
C SER A 155 3.89 3.56 22.60
N CYS A 156 3.26 2.57 21.96
CA CYS A 156 2.26 1.72 22.61
C CYS A 156 2.86 0.81 23.69
N PHE A 157 4.10 0.33 23.53
CA PHE A 157 4.74 -0.56 24.50
C PHE A 157 5.24 0.18 25.74
N THR A 158 5.78 1.39 25.57
CA THR A 158 6.35 2.21 26.65
C THR A 158 5.35 3.21 27.23
N PHE A 159 4.13 3.27 26.69
CA PHE A 159 3.13 4.31 27.00
C PHE A 159 3.65 5.73 26.77
N TYR A 160 4.58 5.91 25.83
CA TYR A 160 5.13 7.21 25.47
C TYR A 160 4.22 7.93 24.48
N HIS A 161 3.81 9.16 24.77
CA HIS A 161 2.98 9.98 23.88
C HIS A 161 3.71 11.26 23.46
N ASN A 162 3.72 11.53 22.14
CA ASN A 162 4.19 12.81 21.60
C ASN A 162 3.31 13.23 20.42
N GLN A 163 2.54 14.29 20.60
CA GLN A 163 1.54 14.73 19.62
C GLN A 163 2.16 15.10 18.26
N ALA A 164 3.32 15.77 18.25
CA ALA A 164 3.98 16.17 17.01
C ALA A 164 4.42 14.95 16.20
N ILE A 165 5.05 13.96 16.86
CA ILE A 165 5.52 12.74 16.19
C ILE A 165 4.33 11.88 15.76
N ASN A 166 3.28 11.75 16.57
CA ASN A 166 2.03 11.08 16.20
C ASN A 166 1.41 11.69 14.93
N ASN A 167 1.30 13.01 14.87
CA ASN A 167 0.76 13.71 13.70
C ASN A 167 1.60 13.42 12.44
N ILE A 168 2.94 13.50 12.55
CA ILE A 168 3.85 13.16 11.45
C ILE A 168 3.67 11.69 11.02
N ALA A 169 3.60 10.77 11.97
CA ALA A 169 3.44 9.35 11.70
C ALA A 169 2.11 9.06 10.98
N ILE A 170 1.01 9.71 11.39
CA ILE A 170 -0.30 9.59 10.73
C ILE A 170 -0.25 10.16 9.31
N ILE A 171 0.41 11.30 9.08
CA ILE A 171 0.55 11.87 7.74
C ILE A 171 1.32 10.92 6.81
N ILE A 172 2.44 10.36 7.27
CA ILE A 172 3.21 9.38 6.50
C ILE A 172 2.38 8.13 6.21
N LEU A 173 1.73 7.58 7.24
CA LEU A 173 0.87 6.41 7.11
C LEU A 173 -0.33 6.66 6.19
N SER A 174 -0.91 7.85 6.17
CA SER A 174 -2.05 8.17 5.30
C SER A 174 -1.61 8.41 3.85
N SER A 175 -0.42 8.99 3.64
CA SER A 175 0.11 9.33 2.31
C SER A 175 0.84 8.18 1.61
N HIS A 176 1.13 7.07 2.29
CA HIS A 176 1.91 5.96 1.71
C HIS A 176 1.35 5.41 0.39
N GLY A 177 0.03 5.35 0.23
CA GLY A 177 -0.62 4.83 -0.98
C GLY A 177 -0.38 5.75 -2.19
N PHE A 178 -0.37 7.06 -1.96
CA PHE A 178 -0.05 8.06 -2.98
C PHE A 178 1.41 7.88 -3.45
N PHE A 179 2.36 7.83 -2.52
CA PHE A 179 3.77 7.62 -2.85
C PHE A 179 4.01 6.27 -3.52
N SER A 180 3.34 5.19 -3.07
CA SER A 180 3.42 3.87 -3.70
C SER A 180 2.98 3.88 -5.16
N THR A 181 1.96 4.67 -5.48
CA THR A 181 1.46 4.83 -6.85
C THR A 181 2.45 5.61 -7.73
N ILE A 182 3.03 6.68 -7.21
CA ILE A 182 4.08 7.44 -7.92
C ILE A 182 5.28 6.52 -8.22
N VAL A 183 5.75 5.79 -7.21
CA VAL A 183 6.88 4.86 -7.35
C VAL A 183 6.57 3.78 -8.41
N MET A 184 5.34 3.24 -8.41
CA MET A 184 4.89 2.30 -9.44
C MET A 184 5.01 2.87 -10.85
N ILE A 185 4.50 4.08 -11.07
CA ILE A 185 4.54 4.75 -12.38
C ILE A 185 5.98 5.01 -12.81
N CYS A 186 6.84 5.50 -11.90
CA CYS A 186 8.22 5.84 -12.20
C CYS A 186 9.08 4.61 -12.55
N ILE A 187 8.95 3.52 -11.78
CA ILE A 187 9.82 2.34 -11.91
C ILE A 187 9.44 1.51 -13.14
N HIS A 188 8.15 1.37 -13.44
CA HIS A 188 7.68 0.48 -14.48
C HIS A 188 7.57 1.19 -15.83
N ALA A 189 8.47 0.83 -16.75
CA ALA A 189 8.48 1.34 -18.13
C ALA A 189 7.10 1.42 -18.81
N PRO A 190 6.26 0.36 -18.85
CA PRO A 190 4.96 0.45 -19.53
C PRO A 190 4.01 1.47 -18.90
N TYR A 191 4.04 1.62 -17.56
CA TYR A 191 3.23 2.62 -16.88
C TYR A 191 3.77 4.03 -17.10
N ARG A 192 5.09 4.21 -17.06
CA ARG A 192 5.74 5.51 -17.33
C ARG A 192 5.47 5.99 -18.75
N GLU A 193 5.67 5.13 -19.75
CA GLU A 193 5.47 5.44 -21.17
C GLU A 193 4.02 5.80 -21.46
N PHE A 194 3.07 5.01 -20.95
CA PHE A 194 1.65 5.29 -21.07
C PHE A 194 1.28 6.64 -20.42
N THR A 195 1.79 6.90 -19.23
CA THR A 195 1.53 8.16 -18.51
C THR A 195 2.04 9.36 -19.30
N ILE A 196 3.27 9.31 -19.82
CA ILE A 196 3.85 10.37 -20.67
C ILE A 196 3.01 10.59 -21.94
N LEU A 197 2.55 9.51 -22.58
CA LEU A 197 1.69 9.60 -23.77
C LEU A 197 0.39 10.35 -23.45
N VAL A 198 -0.32 9.95 -22.39
CA VAL A 198 -1.58 10.57 -21.97
C VAL A 198 -1.38 12.06 -21.66
N PHE A 199 -0.35 12.42 -20.90
CA PHE A 199 -0.05 13.83 -20.60
C PHE A 199 0.32 14.62 -21.86
N SER A 200 1.09 14.04 -22.77
CA SER A 200 1.44 14.70 -24.03
C SER A 200 0.21 14.97 -24.91
N VAL A 201 -0.73 14.04 -24.96
CA VAL A 201 -2.01 14.20 -25.67
C VAL A 201 -2.89 15.25 -24.99
N ALA A 202 -3.03 15.21 -23.66
CA ALA A 202 -3.82 16.17 -22.91
C ALA A 202 -3.30 17.61 -23.07
N VAL A 203 -1.98 17.81 -23.03
CA VAL A 203 -1.35 19.12 -23.26
C VAL A 203 -1.65 19.62 -24.68
N ARG A 204 -1.58 18.75 -25.69
CA ARG A 204 -1.90 19.11 -27.08
C ARG A 204 -3.37 19.51 -27.26
N PHE A 205 -4.30 18.79 -26.62
CA PHE A 205 -5.72 19.16 -26.68
C PHE A 205 -6.02 20.49 -25.96
N GLY A 206 -5.45 20.71 -24.78
CA GLY A 206 -5.61 21.99 -24.08
C GLY A 206 -5.01 23.18 -24.84
N GLN A 207 -3.90 22.97 -25.56
CA GLN A 207 -3.35 23.98 -26.47
C GLN A 207 -4.26 24.24 -27.69
N ALA A 208 -4.84 23.20 -28.28
CA ALA A 208 -5.76 23.35 -29.42
C ALA A 208 -7.04 24.11 -29.03
N GLU A 209 -7.61 23.82 -27.86
CA GLU A 209 -8.78 24.50 -27.32
C GLU A 209 -8.48 25.99 -27.05
N ASN A 210 -7.37 26.30 -26.38
CA ASN A 210 -6.93 27.68 -26.15
C ASN A 210 -6.62 28.44 -27.46
N SER A 211 -6.13 27.74 -28.49
CA SER A 211 -5.88 28.34 -29.81
C SER A 211 -7.17 28.67 -30.56
N SER A 212 -8.22 27.86 -30.36
CA SER A 212 -9.54 28.08 -30.97
C SER A 212 -10.41 29.13 -30.25
N SER A 213 -10.16 29.39 -28.96
CA SER A 213 -10.85 30.43 -28.19
C SER A 213 -10.28 31.85 -28.42
N VAL A 214 -9.06 31.97 -28.95
CA VAL A 214 -8.50 33.26 -29.41
C VAL A 214 -8.95 33.47 -30.87
N GLY A 215 -10.22 33.81 -31.06
CA GLY A 215 -10.71 34.32 -32.35
C GLY A 215 -10.01 35.63 -32.73
N PRO A 216 -9.84 35.93 -34.03
CA PRO A 216 -9.07 37.10 -34.46
C PRO A 216 -9.68 38.39 -33.91
N LEU A 217 -8.87 39.16 -33.19
CA LEU A 217 -9.22 40.53 -32.81
C LEU A 217 -9.40 41.32 -34.11
N ARG A 218 -10.66 41.56 -34.49
CA ARG A 218 -11.03 42.31 -35.69
C ARG A 218 -10.54 43.75 -35.51
N SER A 219 -9.42 44.08 -36.15
CA SER A 219 -8.94 45.45 -36.28
C SER A 219 -9.92 46.23 -37.17
N HIS A 220 -10.91 46.86 -36.54
CA HIS A 220 -11.67 47.91 -37.20
C HIS A 220 -10.78 49.16 -37.28
N ILE A 221 -10.13 49.31 -38.43
CA ILE A 221 -9.65 50.58 -38.95
C ILE A 221 -10.88 51.47 -39.11
N VAL A 222 -10.94 52.58 -38.37
CA VAL A 222 -11.83 53.70 -38.66
C VAL A 222 -10.98 54.97 -38.72
N THR A 223 -10.90 55.47 -39.96
CA THR A 223 -10.49 56.80 -40.45
C THR A 223 -9.11 57.33 -40.09
#